data_AF-A0A920P7M6-F1
#
_entry.id   AF-A0A920P7M6-F1
#
_cell.length_a   1.000
_cell.length_b   1.000
_cell.length_c   1.000
_cell.angle_alpha   90.00
_cell.angle_beta   90.00
_cell.angle_gamma   90.00
#
_symmetry.space_group_name_H-M   'P 1'
#
loop_
_entity.id
_entity.type
_entity.pdbx_description
1 polymer ?
#
loop_
_entity_poly.entity_id
_entity_poly.type
_entity_poly.pdbx_seq_one_letter_code
_entity_poly.pdbx_strand_id
1 'polypeptide(L)'
;MSGIISTDDPSKSLKRLATLPNYDDLDLVSTVTTSEHYTWEPGTKTGINSSYRILVNDVGLKYNVLRLLEQRGCEVKAIPANTSAEDMLALEPSDSIFAWPRGIPAP
;
A
#
# COMPACT_ATOMS: atom_id res chain seq x y z
N MET A 1 13.55 -17.23 0.66
CA MET A 1 13.91 -18.27 1.64
C MET A 1 13.00 -18.08 2.86
N SER A 2 12.17 -19.08 3.17
CA SER A 2 11.25 -19.02 4.31
C SER A 2 11.95 -19.46 5.60
N GLY A 3 11.58 -18.86 6.73
CA GLY A 3 12.13 -19.18 8.05
C GLY A 3 11.05 -19.10 9.13
N ILE A 4 11.32 -19.72 10.29
CA ILE A 4 10.43 -19.70 11.45
C ILE A 4 11.23 -19.41 12.71
N ILE A 5 10.73 -18.49 13.54
CA ILE A 5 11.22 -18.24 14.89
C ILE A 5 10.17 -18.81 15.84
N SER A 6 10.56 -19.74 16.71
CA SER A 6 9.66 -20.43 17.63
C SER A 6 10.33 -20.71 18.96
N THR A 7 9.53 -20.76 20.03
CA THR A 7 9.93 -21.28 21.34
C THR A 7 9.61 -22.77 21.52
N ASP A 8 9.04 -23.42 20.50
CA ASP A 8 8.71 -24.86 20.47
C ASP A 8 9.92 -25.73 20.07
N ASP A 9 9.72 -27.06 20.09
CA ASP A 9 10.66 -28.04 19.53
C ASP A 9 11.05 -27.73 18.06
N PRO A 10 12.36 -27.75 17.73
CA PRO A 10 12.85 -27.47 16.38
C PRO A 10 12.28 -28.40 15.31
N SER A 11 12.09 -29.69 15.60
CA SER A 11 11.60 -30.67 14.62
C SER A 11 10.14 -30.41 14.25
N LYS A 12 9.31 -30.04 15.25
CA LYS A 12 7.93 -29.61 15.02
C LYS A 12 7.87 -28.34 14.18
N SER A 13 8.73 -27.37 14.48
CA SER A 13 8.81 -26.09 13.75
C SER A 13 9.23 -26.26 12.30
N LEU A 14 10.19 -27.16 12.01
CA LEU A 14 10.60 -27.50 10.64
C LEU A 14 9.48 -28.16 9.83
N LYS A 15 8.73 -29.09 10.45
CA LYS A 15 7.56 -29.69 9.78
C LYS A 15 6.51 -28.64 9.42
N ARG A 16 6.23 -27.71 10.33
CA ARG A 16 5.30 -26.60 10.07
C ARG A 16 5.80 -25.71 8.94
N LEU A 17 7.08 -25.34 8.96
CA LEU A 17 7.69 -24.51 7.91
C LEU A 17 7.53 -25.15 6.51
N ALA A 18 7.68 -26.48 6.41
CA ALA A 18 7.50 -27.22 5.16
C ALA A 18 6.05 -27.26 4.64
N THR A 19 5.06 -26.96 5.49
CA THR A 19 3.64 -26.91 5.08
C THR A 19 3.14 -25.51 4.75
N LEU A 20 3.94 -24.47 5.00
CA LEU A 20 3.55 -23.10 4.70
C LEU A 20 3.61 -22.85 3.19
N PRO A 21 2.66 -22.07 2.63
CA PRO A 21 2.72 -21.64 1.24
C PRO A 21 3.97 -20.78 0.99
N ASN A 22 4.43 -20.74 -0.26
CA ASN A 22 5.51 -19.83 -0.62
C ASN A 22 5.02 -18.39 -0.51
N TYR A 23 5.94 -17.50 -0.18
CA TYR A 23 5.64 -16.08 -0.05
C TYR A 23 5.05 -15.48 -1.34
N ASP A 24 5.54 -15.91 -2.50
CA ASP A 24 5.12 -15.40 -3.81
C ASP A 24 3.71 -15.84 -4.21
N ASP A 25 3.17 -16.88 -3.55
CA ASP A 25 1.81 -17.39 -3.79
C ASP A 25 0.76 -16.72 -2.89
N LEU A 26 1.17 -15.82 -2.00
CA LEU A 26 0.30 -15.16 -1.03
C LEU A 26 -0.10 -13.76 -1.49
N ASP A 27 -1.41 -13.50 -1.54
CA ASP A 27 -1.92 -12.14 -1.61
C ASP A 27 -1.81 -11.48 -0.23
N LEU A 28 -0.66 -10.85 0.02
CA LEU A 28 -0.44 -10.06 1.23
C LEU A 28 -1.01 -8.64 1.11
N VAL A 29 -1.29 -8.18 -0.11
CA VAL A 29 -1.77 -6.82 -0.36
C VAL A 29 -3.15 -6.65 0.25
N SER A 30 -4.05 -7.62 0.09
CA SER A 30 -5.37 -7.60 0.71
C SER A 30 -5.34 -7.55 2.24
N THR A 31 -4.24 -7.97 2.87
CA THR A 31 -4.08 -7.92 4.34
C THR A 31 -3.58 -6.58 4.87
N VAL A 32 -3.04 -5.71 4.01
CA VAL A 32 -2.39 -4.45 4.42
C VAL A 32 -2.98 -3.19 3.77
N THR A 33 -3.81 -3.33 2.75
CA THR A 33 -4.52 -2.20 2.11
C THR A 33 -5.44 -1.49 3.10
N THR A 34 -5.61 -0.18 2.92
CA THR A 34 -6.72 0.57 3.54
C THR A 34 -8.08 -0.02 3.14
N SER A 35 -9.04 0.03 4.08
CA SER A 35 -10.43 -0.37 3.85
C SER A 35 -11.26 0.72 3.18
N GLU A 36 -10.90 1.99 3.39
CA GLU A 36 -11.63 3.15 2.89
C GLU A 36 -10.68 4.16 2.26
N HIS A 37 -11.26 5.03 1.43
CA HIS A 37 -10.53 6.15 0.85
C HIS A 37 -10.27 7.20 1.93
N TYR A 38 -9.05 7.74 1.98
CA TYR A 38 -8.74 8.83 2.91
C TYR A 38 -7.81 9.85 2.28
N THR A 39 -7.98 11.11 2.68
CA THR A 39 -7.04 12.18 2.34
C THR A 39 -5.93 12.22 3.38
N TRP A 40 -4.67 12.28 2.94
CA TRP A 40 -3.52 12.32 3.82
C TRP A 40 -3.33 13.70 4.44
N GLU A 41 -3.29 13.77 5.78
CA GLU A 41 -3.15 15.04 6.52
C GLU A 41 -2.21 14.91 7.75
N PRO A 42 -0.88 15.13 7.64
CA PRO A 42 -0.04 15.18 8.83
C PRO A 42 0.83 16.43 8.91
N GLY A 43 0.42 17.33 9.81
CA GLY A 43 1.36 18.19 10.51
C GLY A 43 1.57 19.60 9.96
N THR A 44 0.60 20.16 9.22
CA THR A 44 0.49 21.58 8.79
C THR A 44 1.58 22.04 7.81
N LYS A 45 1.25 22.74 6.72
CA LYS A 45 0.73 24.12 6.73
C LYS A 45 -0.39 24.32 5.71
N THR A 46 -1.55 24.65 6.26
CA THR A 46 -2.56 25.52 5.68
C THR A 46 -1.93 26.52 4.69
N GLY A 47 -2.22 26.37 3.40
CA GLY A 47 -1.94 27.41 2.40
C GLY A 47 -0.87 27.10 1.36
N ILE A 48 -0.33 25.88 1.24
CA ILE A 48 0.18 25.48 -0.07
C ILE A 48 -1.07 25.26 -0.93
N ASN A 49 -1.29 26.14 -1.89
CA ASN A 49 -2.27 25.93 -2.95
C ASN A 49 -1.82 24.64 -3.65
N SER A 50 -2.42 23.50 -3.28
CA SER A 50 -1.99 22.19 -3.79
C SER A 50 -2.11 22.26 -5.30
N SER A 51 -0.96 22.28 -5.97
CA SER A 51 -0.94 22.46 -7.42
C SER A 51 -1.30 21.15 -8.12
N TYR A 52 -1.27 20.03 -7.38
CA TYR A 52 -1.44 18.69 -7.91
C TYR A 52 -2.24 17.84 -6.91
N ARG A 53 -3.26 17.12 -7.40
CA ARG A 53 -3.97 16.06 -6.67
C ARG A 53 -3.53 14.70 -7.19
N ILE A 54 -3.14 13.83 -6.26
CA ILE A 54 -2.60 12.50 -6.56
C ILE A 54 -3.46 11.45 -5.88
N LEU A 55 -3.90 10.47 -6.67
CA LEU A 55 -4.45 9.22 -6.16
C LEU A 55 -3.33 8.19 -5.98
N VAL A 56 -3.27 7.60 -4.79
CA VAL A 56 -2.28 6.57 -4.47
C VAL A 56 -2.99 5.28 -4.11
N ASN A 57 -2.70 4.22 -4.88
CA ASN A 57 -3.22 2.90 -4.57
C ASN A 57 -2.46 2.29 -3.38
N ASP A 58 -3.18 1.93 -2.32
CA ASP A 58 -2.59 1.42 -1.09
C ASP A 58 -2.36 -0.10 -1.16
N VAL A 59 -1.20 -0.47 -1.69
CA VAL A 59 -0.73 -1.86 -1.69
C VAL A 59 0.30 -2.12 -0.59
N GLY A 60 0.10 -1.52 0.58
CA GLY A 60 1.06 -1.52 1.69
C GLY A 60 1.89 -0.24 1.72
N LEU A 61 1.19 0.89 1.55
CA LEU A 61 1.68 2.25 1.46
C LEU A 61 2.44 2.66 2.73
N LYS A 62 3.64 3.19 2.54
CA LYS A 62 4.43 3.73 3.65
C LYS A 62 4.11 5.21 3.81
N TYR A 63 3.78 5.63 5.03
CA TYR A 63 3.48 7.02 5.36
C TYR A 63 4.58 8.02 4.97
N ASN A 64 5.84 7.58 4.86
CA ASN A 64 6.91 8.47 4.40
C ASN A 64 6.75 8.90 2.92
N VAL A 65 6.14 8.06 2.07
CA VAL A 65 5.82 8.44 0.69
C VAL A 65 4.83 9.59 0.70
N LEU A 66 3.80 9.49 1.52
CA LEU A 66 2.77 10.51 1.65
C LEU A 66 3.34 11.84 2.16
N ARG A 67 4.24 11.81 3.17
CA ARG A 67 4.98 12.99 3.64
C ARG A 67 5.83 13.65 2.55
N LEU A 68 6.48 12.84 1.71
CA LEU A 68 7.32 13.37 0.62
C LEU A 68 6.49 14.01 -0.51
N LEU A 69 5.30 13.48 -0.79
CA LEU A 69 4.37 14.06 -1.75
C LEU A 69 3.78 15.37 -1.22
N GLU A 70 3.35 15.39 0.04
CA GLU A 70 2.89 16.60 0.72
C GLU A 70 3.95 17.71 0.70
N GLN A 71 5.21 17.40 1.00
CA GLN A 71 6.33 18.35 0.92
C GLN A 71 6.55 18.95 -0.48
N ARG A 72 6.07 18.28 -1.53
CA ARG A 72 6.12 18.75 -2.92
C ARG A 72 4.86 19.53 -3.33
N GLY A 73 3.94 19.77 -2.40
CA GLY A 73 2.69 20.47 -2.66
C GLY A 73 1.61 19.61 -3.30
N CYS A 74 1.68 18.29 -3.14
CA CYS A 74 0.65 17.37 -3.60
C CYS A 74 -0.41 17.15 -2.53
N GLU A 75 -1.67 17.27 -2.90
CA GLU A 75 -2.79 16.75 -2.13
C GLU A 75 -2.93 15.26 -2.47
N VAL A 76 -2.84 14.39 -1.46
CA VAL A 76 -2.80 12.95 -1.68
C VAL A 76 -4.05 12.29 -1.10
N LYS A 77 -4.74 11.52 -1.95
CA LYS A 77 -5.82 10.65 -1.53
C LYS A 77 -5.39 9.20 -1.72
N ALA A 78 -5.32 8.47 -0.62
CA ALA A 78 -5.05 7.04 -0.62
C ALA A 78 -6.35 6.28 -0.85
N ILE A 79 -6.27 5.23 -1.68
CA ILE A 79 -7.41 4.41 -2.08
C ILE A 79 -7.10 2.93 -1.88
N PRO A 80 -8.11 2.07 -1.68
CA PRO A 80 -7.90 0.62 -1.53
C PRO A 80 -7.23 -0.04 -2.74
N ALA A 81 -6.41 -1.07 -2.49
CA ALA A 81 -5.70 -1.89 -3.49
C ALA A 81 -6.59 -2.40 -4.64
N ASN A 82 -7.84 -2.74 -4.31
CA ASN A 82 -8.82 -3.33 -5.22
C ASN A 82 -9.69 -2.29 -5.96
N THR A 83 -9.37 -0.99 -5.87
CA THR A 83 -10.09 0.04 -6.62
C THR A 83 -9.89 -0.18 -8.13
N SER A 84 -10.98 -0.24 -8.89
CA SER A 84 -10.93 -0.43 -10.34
C SER A 84 -10.34 0.80 -11.04
N ALA A 85 -9.78 0.61 -12.24
CA ALA A 85 -9.27 1.73 -13.02
C ALA A 85 -10.39 2.72 -13.39
N GLU A 86 -11.61 2.22 -13.65
CA GLU A 86 -12.78 3.05 -13.90
C GLU A 86 -13.13 3.92 -12.68
N ASP A 87 -13.18 3.34 -11.49
CA ASP A 87 -13.46 4.08 -10.24
C ASP A 87 -12.35 5.11 -9.95
N MET A 88 -11.09 4.76 -10.22
CA MET A 88 -9.97 5.69 -10.07
C MET A 88 -10.08 6.89 -11.00
N LEU A 89 -10.51 6.69 -12.25
CA LEU A 89 -10.73 7.76 -13.21
C LEU A 89 -11.95 8.61 -12.84
N ALA A 90 -13.01 7.98 -12.30
CA ALA A 90 -14.20 8.68 -11.81
C ALA A 90 -13.93 9.61 -10.61
N LEU A 91 -12.82 9.39 -9.90
CA LEU A 91 -12.36 10.28 -8.84
C LEU A 91 -11.68 11.56 -9.35
N GLU A 92 -11.62 11.78 -10.67
CA GLU A 92 -11.06 12.96 -11.33
C GLU A 92 -9.70 13.40 -10.75
N PRO A 93 -8.66 12.53 -10.80
CA PRO A 93 -7.31 12.94 -10.43
C PRO A 93 -6.88 14.09 -11.34
N SER A 94 -6.42 15.20 -10.75
CA SER A 94 -6.11 16.39 -11.54
C SER A 94 -4.87 16.19 -12.42
N ASP A 95 -3.91 15.33 -12.02
CA ASP A 95 -2.62 15.26 -12.73
C ASP A 95 -1.96 13.88 -12.82
N SER A 96 -2.09 12.97 -11.83
CA SER A 96 -1.35 11.69 -11.87
C SER A 96 -1.93 10.61 -10.95
N ILE A 97 -1.83 9.35 -11.40
CA ILE A 97 -2.07 8.14 -10.60
C ILE A 97 -0.72 7.52 -10.26
N PHE A 98 -0.45 7.24 -8.98
CA PHE A 98 0.79 6.61 -8.54
C PHE A 98 0.51 5.26 -7.89
N ALA A 99 0.91 4.16 -8.54
CA ALA A 99 0.88 2.82 -7.96
C ALA A 99 2.31 2.39 -7.62
N TRP A 100 2.59 2.14 -6.34
CA TRP A 100 3.87 1.56 -5.92
C TRP A 100 3.76 0.03 -5.99
N PRO A 101 4.56 -0.70 -6.77
CA PRO A 101 4.51 -2.15 -6.72
C PRO A 101 5.13 -2.66 -5.41
N ARG A 102 4.36 -3.44 -4.64
CA ARG A 102 4.88 -4.40 -3.67
C ARG A 102 4.60 -5.78 -4.24
N GLY A 103 5.64 -6.46 -4.70
CA GLY A 103 5.49 -7.74 -5.37
C GLY A 103 4.96 -7.59 -6.79
N ILE A 104 5.24 -8.59 -7.61
CA ILE A 104 4.76 -8.67 -9.00
C ILE A 104 3.22 -8.67 -8.93
N PRO A 105 2.50 -7.80 -9.67
CA PRO A 105 1.05 -7.90 -9.74
C PRO A 105 0.69 -9.32 -10.21
N ALA A 106 -0.20 -9.99 -9.47
CA ALA A 106 -0.81 -11.21 -9.98
C ALA A 106 -1.47 -10.89 -11.34
N PRO A 107 -1.35 -11.80 -12.34
CA PRO A 107 -1.82 -11.57 -13.69
C PRO A 107 -3.32 -11.30 -13.79
#